data_AF-A0A527VLQ2-F1
#
_entry.id   AF-A0A527VLQ2-F1
#
_cell.length_a   1.000
_cell.length_b   1.000
_cell.length_c   1.000
_cell.angle_alpha   90.00
_cell.angle_beta   90.00
_cell.angle_gamma   90.00
#
_symmetry.space_group_name_H-M   'P 1'
#
loop_
_entity.id
_entity.type
_entity.pdbx_description
1 polymer ?
#
loop_
_entity_poly.entity_id
_entity_poly.type
_entity_poly.pdbx_seq_one_letter_code
_entity_poly.pdbx_strand_id
1 'polypeptide(L)' 'MNIKADFPTLIEEIDYGTPESKATKQVTLTVDGQSITVPEGTSIMRAAMEGGVEIPKLCATDML' A
#
# COMPACT_ATOMS: atom_id res chain seq x y z
N MET A 1 -25.25 19.84 -21.15
CA MET A 1 -23.81 20.10 -21.24
C MET A 1 -23.31 20.32 -19.82
N ASN A 2 -22.40 19.53 -19.21
CA ASN A 2 -21.25 18.79 -19.72
C ASN A 2 -21.20 17.35 -19.18
N ILE A 3 -21.10 16.40 -20.09
CA ILE A 3 -21.09 14.95 -19.86
C ILE A 3 -19.63 14.47 -19.97
N LYS A 4 -18.75 14.94 -19.08
CA LYS A 4 -17.34 14.53 -19.08
C LYS A 4 -16.90 14.21 -17.65
N ALA A 5 -16.68 12.91 -17.40
CA ALA A 5 -15.79 12.33 -16.39
C ALA A 5 -16.34 11.90 -15.01
N ASP A 6 -17.49 11.22 -14.94
CA ASP A 6 -17.96 10.58 -13.69
C ASP A 6 -18.34 9.10 -13.88
N PHE A 7 -17.55 8.36 -14.67
CA PHE A 7 -17.57 6.90 -14.63
C PHE A 7 -16.29 6.46 -13.93
N PRO A 8 -16.33 6.05 -12.65
CA PRO A 8 -15.18 5.44 -12.01
C PRO A 8 -14.84 4.17 -12.80
N THR A 9 -13.56 3.91 -12.99
CA THR A 9 -13.10 2.61 -13.45
C THR A 9 -13.74 1.55 -12.55
N LEU A 10 -14.22 0.43 -13.11
CA LEU A 10 -14.85 -0.65 -12.33
C LEU A 10 -13.86 -1.31 -11.33
N ILE A 11 -12.59 -0.91 -11.38
CA ILE A 11 -11.49 -1.44 -10.58
C ILE A 11 -10.93 -0.27 -9.78
N GLU A 12 -10.99 -0.39 -8.45
CA GLU A 12 -10.26 0.44 -7.50
C GLU A 12 -8.91 -0.21 -7.23
N GLU A 13 -7.82 0.49 -7.55
CA GLU A 13 -6.47 0.03 -7.20
C GLU A 13 -6.19 0.34 -5.72
N ILE A 14 -5.57 -0.61 -5.02
CA ILE A 14 -5.21 -0.44 -3.61
C ILE A 14 -3.98 0.47 -3.54
N ASP A 15 -4.12 1.63 -2.90
CA ASP A 15 -3.00 2.50 -2.56
C ASP A 15 -2.30 1.94 -1.31
N TYR A 16 -1.04 1.53 -1.43
CA TYR A 16 -0.24 0.99 -0.32
C TYR A 16 0.46 2.07 0.53
N GLY A 17 0.31 3.34 0.16
CA GLY A 17 0.78 4.52 0.88
C GLY A 17 2.23 4.90 0.60
N THR A 18 3.04 3.98 0.09
CA THR A 18 4.41 4.26 -0.38
C THR A 18 4.75 3.36 -1.58
N PRO A 19 5.71 3.75 -2.43
CA PRO A 19 6.24 2.88 -3.48
C PRO A 19 6.79 1.55 -2.95
N GLU A 20 6.84 0.55 -3.82
CA GLU A 20 7.42 -0.77 -3.53
C GLU A 20 8.95 -0.69 -3.38
N SER A 21 9.50 -1.48 -2.46
CA SER A 21 10.96 -1.65 -2.37
C SER A 21 11.44 -2.62 -3.44
N LYS A 22 12.54 -2.27 -4.12
CA LYS A 22 13.16 -3.10 -5.17
C LYS A 22 14.15 -4.14 -4.62
N ALA A 23 14.26 -4.24 -3.30
CA ALA A 23 15.20 -5.16 -2.67
C ALA A 23 14.76 -6.61 -2.88
N THR A 24 15.73 -7.51 -2.98
CA THR A 24 15.46 -8.96 -3.16
C THR A 24 15.47 -9.70 -1.83
N LYS A 25 16.16 -9.15 -0.83
CA LYS A 25 16.26 -9.74 0.50
C LYS A 25 14.96 -9.49 1.25
N GLN A 26 14.40 -10.57 1.79
CA GLN A 26 13.16 -10.52 2.56
C GLN A 26 13.44 -10.35 4.05
N VAL A 27 12.57 -9.63 4.72
CA VAL A 27 12.56 -9.43 6.17
C VAL A 27 11.17 -9.71 6.71
N THR A 28 11.10 -10.35 7.87
CA THR A 28 9.85 -10.64 8.56
C THR A 28 9.69 -9.69 9.74
N LEU A 29 8.54 -9.04 9.84
CA LEU A 29 8.18 -8.18 10.95
C LEU A 29 6.79 -8.54 11.48
N THR A 30 6.47 -8.05 12.67
CA THR A 30 5.14 -8.21 13.27
C THR A 30 4.45 -6.86 13.34
N VAL A 31 3.28 -6.75 12.72
CA VAL A 31 2.41 -5.56 12.76
C VAL A 31 1.07 -6.01 13.33
N ASP A 32 0.61 -5.38 14.41
CA ASP A 32 -0.66 -5.70 15.10
C ASP A 32 -0.88 -7.20 15.41
N GLY A 33 0.22 -7.92 15.68
CA GLY A 33 0.20 -9.35 15.99
C GLY A 33 0.22 -10.28 14.77
N GLN A 34 0.20 -9.74 13.54
CA GLN A 34 0.38 -10.51 12.31
C GLN A 34 1.85 -10.53 11.88
N SER A 35 2.34 -11.73 11.55
CA SER A 35 3.68 -11.90 10.98
C SER A 35 3.64 -11.67 9.47
N ILE A 36 4.39 -10.69 9.00
CA ILE A 36 4.37 -10.23 7.60
C ILE A 36 5.80 -10.26 7.07
N THR A 37 5.98 -10.78 5.86
CA THR A 37 7.29 -10.85 5.20
C THR A 37 7.28 -9.98 3.95
N VAL A 38 8.20 -9.03 3.88
CA VAL A 38 8.32 -8.05 2.79
C VAL A 38 9.79 -7.84 2.40
N PRO A 39 10.09 -7.25 1.23
CA PRO A 39 11.44 -6.82 0.91
C PRO A 39 12.03 -5.87 1.96
N GLU A 40 13.33 -5.93 2.17
CA GLU A 40 14.01 -4.96 3.03
C GLU A 40 13.85 -3.53 2.49
N GLY A 41 13.72 -2.55 3.38
CA GLY A 41 13.46 -1.15 3.01
C GLY A 41 12.00 -0.84 2.66
N THR A 42 11.10 -1.82 2.64
CA THR A 42 9.65 -1.57 2.55
C THR A 42 9.19 -0.76 3.76
N SER A 43 8.32 0.24 3.51
CA SER A 43 7.76 1.05 4.60
C SER A 43 6.82 0.22 5.48
N ILE A 44 6.70 0.61 6.75
CA ILE A 44 5.76 -0.04 7.67
C ILE A 44 4.32 0.07 7.14
N MET A 45 3.98 1.20 6.49
CA MET A 45 2.65 1.43 5.93
C MET A 45 2.31 0.42 4.82
N ARG A 46 3.22 0.21 3.86
CA ARG A 46 3.01 -0.79 2.81
C ARG A 46 3.00 -2.21 3.38
N ALA A 47 3.91 -2.53 4.30
CA ALA A 47 3.96 -3.83 4.94
C ALA A 47 2.64 -4.16 5.67
N ALA A 48 2.07 -3.19 6.40
CA ALA A 48 0.77 -3.35 7.05
C ALA A 48 -0.34 -3.63 6.04
N MET A 49 -0.42 -2.85 4.96
CA MET A 49 -1.41 -3.03 3.89
C MET A 49 -1.28 -4.40 3.21
N GLU A 50 -0.06 -4.85 2.90
CA GLU A 50 0.19 -6.20 2.36
C GLU A 50 -0.20 -7.31 3.35
N GLY A 51 -0.09 -7.06 4.65
CA GLY A 51 -0.56 -7.93 5.71
C GLY A 51 -2.07 -7.88 5.99
N GLY A 52 -2.82 -7.06 5.26
CA GLY A 52 -4.26 -6.85 5.46
C GLY A 52 -4.61 -5.95 6.65
N VAL A 53 -3.63 -5.20 7.17
CA VAL A 53 -3.80 -4.21 8.23
C VAL A 53 -3.94 -2.82 7.60
N GLU A 54 -5.17 -2.30 7.57
CA GLU A 54 -5.45 -0.98 7.00
C GLU A 54 -5.08 0.13 8.00
N ILE A 55 -4.09 0.95 7.64
CA ILE A 55 -3.65 2.10 8.44
C ILE A 55 -4.20 3.38 7.82
N PRO A 56 -4.95 4.22 8.56
CA PRO A 56 -5.47 5.47 8.04
C PRO A 56 -4.34 6.43 7.67
N LYS A 57 -4.46 7.05 6.49
CA LYS A 57 -3.45 7.97 5.94
C LYS A 57 -4.09 9.19 5.31
N LEU A 58 -3.37 10.32 5.38
CA LEU A 58 -3.74 11.59 4.74
C LEU A 58 -2.66 12.09 3.77
N CYS A 59 -1.38 11.90 4.13
CA CYS A 59 -0.25 12.47 3.39
C CYS A 59 0.56 11.43 2.59
N ALA A 60 0.15 10.16 2.61
CA ALA A 60 0.91 9.06 2.05
C ALA A 60 0.14 8.43 0.90
N THR A 61 0.81 8.29 -0.24
CA THR A 61 0.32 7.64 -1.46
C THR A 61 1.47 6.92 -2.14
N ASP A 62 1.20 5.83 -2.81
CA ASP A 62 2.18 5.10 -3.62
C ASP A 62 2.33 5.62 -5.06
N MET A 63 1.48 6.55 -5.48
CA MET A 63 1.48 7.21 -6.79
C MET A 63 2.18 8.59 -6.78
N LEU A 64 3.49 8.61 -6.52
CA LEU A 64 4.33 9.83 -6.60
C LEU A 64 5.16 9.91 -7.88
#